data_AF-A0A3D4VEF2-F1
#
_entry.id   AF-A0A3D4VEF2-F1
#
_cell.length_a   1.000
_cell.length_b   1.000
_cell.length_c   1.000
_cell.angle_alpha   90.00
_cell.angle_beta   90.00
_cell.angle_gamma   90.00
#
_symmetry.space_group_name_H-M   'P 1'
#
loop_
_entity.id
_entity.type
_entity.pdbx_description
1 polymer ?
#
loop_
_entity_poly.entity_id
_entity_poly.type
_entity_poly.pdbx_seq_one_letter_code
_entity_poly.pdbx_strand_id
1 'polypeptide(L)'
;MAPLRGKLVGTLLAVSALVGMGTPRAAEAQLSFWEFVGNCEDCARAAEERTYQVGGRLVLNNYVQGQMLTNNNFVSFTYEGSNLLDSFLVYTGLPPEAPVEPWVHALNLEGDGLQGSLISGGAQTLSMFFGDGLELTLADGQFFICGAKGDTYYAVACSWQQNQDFGTGSFIAQNVSTVPEPSTYALMAAGLGALLAFRRRRQAA
;
A
#
# COMPACT_ATOMS: atom_id res chain seq x y z
N MET A 1 -26.18 -28.84 80.65
CA MET A 1 -26.69 -27.73 79.82
C MET A 1 -25.60 -27.36 78.84
N ALA A 2 -25.82 -27.68 77.56
CA ALA A 2 -24.82 -27.69 76.49
C ALA A 2 -24.77 -26.35 75.73
N PRO A 3 -23.61 -25.96 75.15
CA PRO A 3 -23.44 -24.74 74.39
C PRO A 3 -23.56 -25.01 72.87
N LEU A 4 -24.21 -24.13 72.10
CA LEU A 4 -24.10 -24.10 70.63
C LEU A 4 -24.12 -22.63 70.17
N ARG A 5 -22.91 -22.07 70.02
CA ARG A 5 -22.67 -20.75 69.40
C ARG A 5 -22.50 -20.94 67.88
N GLY A 6 -23.11 -20.03 67.14
CA GLY A 6 -23.33 -20.08 65.69
C GLY A 6 -22.07 -20.08 64.84
N LYS A 7 -22.17 -20.78 63.71
CA LYS A 7 -21.17 -20.78 62.63
C LYS A 7 -21.43 -19.56 61.73
N LEU A 8 -20.48 -18.62 61.71
CA LEU A 8 -20.35 -17.62 60.65
C LEU A 8 -20.03 -18.34 59.34
N VAL A 9 -20.96 -18.28 58.38
CA VAL A 9 -20.71 -18.71 56.99
C VAL A 9 -20.10 -17.51 56.27
N GLY A 10 -18.78 -17.46 56.20
CA GLY A 10 -18.04 -16.49 55.38
C GLY A 10 -18.05 -16.94 53.93
N THR A 11 -18.84 -16.27 53.09
CA THR A 11 -18.85 -16.50 51.64
C THR A 11 -17.63 -15.81 51.01
N LEU A 12 -16.55 -16.56 50.79
CA LEU A 12 -15.43 -16.11 49.96
C LEU A 12 -15.89 -16.09 48.48
N LEU A 13 -16.12 -14.90 47.93
CA LEU A 13 -16.19 -14.71 46.48
C LEU A 13 -14.78 -14.80 45.91
N ALA A 14 -14.43 -15.96 45.36
CA ALA A 14 -13.24 -16.13 44.54
C ALA A 14 -13.45 -15.41 43.20
N VAL A 15 -12.88 -14.23 43.06
CA VAL A 15 -12.77 -13.54 41.77
C VAL A 15 -11.66 -14.23 40.98
N SER A 16 -12.02 -15.21 40.15
CA SER A 16 -11.12 -15.82 39.18
C SER A 16 -10.74 -14.77 38.13
N ALA A 17 -9.55 -14.19 38.27
CA ALA A 17 -8.93 -13.39 37.23
C ALA A 17 -8.55 -14.32 36.07
N LEU A 18 -9.45 -14.44 35.08
CA LEU A 18 -9.13 -14.97 33.76
C LEU A 18 -8.13 -14.01 33.12
N VAL A 19 -6.84 -14.30 33.28
CA VAL A 19 -5.77 -13.71 32.48
C VAL A 19 -5.98 -14.22 31.06
N GLY A 20 -6.64 -13.42 30.23
CA GLY A 20 -6.85 -13.70 28.82
C GLY A 20 -5.48 -13.79 28.13
N MET A 21 -5.08 -15.01 27.78
CA MET A 21 -3.98 -15.23 26.85
C MET A 21 -4.41 -14.66 25.50
N GLY A 22 -3.96 -13.45 25.19
CA GLY A 22 -4.17 -12.84 23.89
C GLY A 22 -3.49 -13.69 22.83
N THR A 23 -4.28 -14.30 21.95
CA THR A 23 -3.74 -14.93 20.74
C THR A 23 -3.00 -13.87 19.93
N PRO A 24 -1.75 -14.11 19.48
CA PRO A 24 -1.08 -13.19 18.58
C PRO A 24 -1.97 -13.04 17.35
N ARG A 25 -2.55 -11.85 17.17
CA ARG A 25 -3.24 -11.52 15.93
C ARG A 25 -2.16 -11.37 14.86
N ALA A 26 -2.36 -12.03 13.72
CA ALA A 26 -1.55 -11.74 12.54
C ALA A 26 -1.65 -10.22 12.30
N ALA A 27 -0.50 -9.57 12.16
CA ALA A 27 -0.48 -8.16 11.78
C ALA A 27 -1.21 -8.06 10.44
N GLU A 28 -2.27 -7.25 10.42
CA GLU A 28 -3.01 -6.98 9.19
C GLU A 28 -2.05 -6.34 8.19
N ALA A 29 -2.14 -6.76 6.92
CA ALA A 29 -1.32 -6.22 5.87
C ALA A 29 -1.62 -4.73 5.71
N GLN A 30 -0.63 -3.86 5.93
CA GLN A 30 -0.80 -2.42 5.82
C GLN A 30 -0.44 -1.99 4.39
N LEU A 31 -1.46 -1.67 3.59
CA LEU A 31 -1.24 -1.08 2.27
C LEU A 31 -0.86 0.41 2.39
N SER A 32 0.07 0.84 1.54
CA SER A 32 0.41 2.24 1.33
C SER A 32 0.29 2.57 -0.16
N PHE A 33 -0.17 3.79 -0.44
CA PHE A 33 -0.46 4.25 -1.79
C PHE A 33 0.41 5.46 -2.08
N TRP A 34 0.97 5.50 -3.28
CA TRP A 34 1.91 6.54 -3.70
C TRP A 34 1.49 7.01 -5.08
N GLU A 35 1.20 8.30 -5.20
CA GLU A 35 0.84 8.92 -6.47
C GLU A 35 2.12 9.44 -7.13
N PHE A 36 2.40 8.95 -8.33
CA PHE A 36 3.40 9.50 -9.23
C PHE A 36 2.80 10.68 -9.98
N VAL A 37 3.53 11.80 -9.97
CA VAL A 37 3.21 12.95 -10.80
C VAL A 37 4.50 13.39 -11.48
N GLY A 38 4.45 13.52 -12.81
CA GLY A 38 5.59 13.93 -13.62
C GLY A 38 5.24 14.94 -14.71
N ASN A 39 6.16 15.86 -14.99
CA ASN A 39 6.19 16.65 -16.21
C ASN A 39 6.99 15.89 -17.27
N CYS A 40 6.32 15.36 -18.28
CA CYS A 40 6.92 14.69 -19.42
C CYS A 40 7.37 15.71 -20.49
N GLU A 41 8.68 15.82 -20.71
CA GLU A 41 9.27 16.83 -21.59
C GLU A 41 9.14 16.50 -23.08
N ASP A 42 9.32 15.24 -23.45
CA ASP A 42 9.13 14.78 -24.82
C ASP A 42 7.66 14.67 -25.20
N CYS A 43 6.79 14.29 -24.28
CA CYS A 43 5.34 14.38 -24.47
C CYS A 43 4.92 15.83 -24.80
N ALA A 44 5.43 16.81 -24.04
CA ALA A 44 5.15 18.23 -24.27
C ALA A 44 5.63 18.69 -25.64
N ARG A 45 6.86 18.31 -26.04
CA ARG A 45 7.39 18.58 -27.38
C ARG A 45 6.53 17.96 -28.49
N ALA A 46 6.09 16.71 -28.31
CA ALA A 46 5.26 16.00 -29.28
C ALA A 46 3.84 16.56 -29.39
N ALA A 47 3.31 17.14 -28.30
CA ALA A 47 2.00 17.79 -28.27
C ALA A 47 2.04 19.26 -28.71
N GLU A 48 3.23 19.83 -28.97
CA GLU A 48 3.42 21.28 -29.18
C GLU A 48 2.95 22.13 -27.97
N GLU A 49 3.08 21.59 -26.77
CA GLU A 49 2.68 22.21 -25.51
C GLU A 49 3.88 22.62 -24.65
N ARG A 50 3.67 23.54 -23.70
CA ARG A 50 4.73 23.95 -22.76
C ARG A 50 5.04 22.91 -21.70
N THR A 51 4.03 22.16 -21.28
CA THR A 51 4.08 21.18 -20.19
C THR A 51 3.11 20.08 -20.51
N TYR A 52 3.47 18.83 -20.22
CA TYR A 52 2.59 17.68 -20.36
C TYR A 52 2.69 16.87 -19.07
N GLN A 53 1.57 16.72 -18.36
CA GLN A 53 1.54 16.02 -17.08
C GLN A 53 1.22 14.54 -17.32
N VAL A 54 1.95 13.67 -16.63
CA VAL A 54 1.72 12.23 -16.60
C VAL A 54 1.57 11.78 -15.16
N GLY A 55 0.76 10.75 -14.95
CA GLY A 55 0.39 10.25 -13.64
C GLY A 55 0.58 8.74 -13.52
N GLY A 56 0.59 8.27 -12.28
CA GLY A 56 0.60 6.85 -11.98
C GLY A 56 0.39 6.58 -10.51
N ARG A 57 0.13 5.33 -10.16
CA ARG A 57 -0.11 4.92 -8.78
C ARG A 57 0.66 3.67 -8.43
N LEU A 58 1.47 3.76 -7.38
CA LEU A 58 2.21 2.66 -6.79
C LEU A 58 1.53 2.22 -5.50
N VAL A 59 1.24 0.92 -5.40
CA VAL A 59 0.64 0.28 -4.23
C VAL A 59 1.67 -0.65 -3.62
N LEU A 60 1.94 -0.46 -2.34
CA LEU A 60 2.95 -1.21 -1.60
C LEU A 60 2.34 -1.83 -0.34
N ASN A 61 2.84 -3.01 0.05
CA ASN A 61 2.43 -3.74 1.24
C ASN A 61 3.52 -3.67 2.31
N ASN A 62 3.16 -3.21 3.50
CA ASN A 62 4.06 -3.07 4.65
C ASN A 62 5.34 -2.26 4.36
N TYR A 63 5.27 -1.32 3.42
CA TYR A 63 6.41 -0.48 3.06
C TYR A 63 6.61 0.64 4.08
N VAL A 64 7.86 0.84 4.50
CA VAL A 64 8.26 1.94 5.39
C VAL A 64 9.12 2.91 4.58
N GLN A 65 8.81 4.20 4.63
CA GLN A 65 9.53 5.23 3.87
C GLN A 65 11.04 5.17 4.12
N GLY A 66 11.82 5.30 3.04
CA GLY A 66 13.28 5.22 3.07
C GLY A 66 13.84 3.80 3.18
N GLN A 67 13.01 2.76 3.38
CA GLN A 67 13.47 1.38 3.23
C GLN A 67 13.62 0.99 1.77
N MET A 68 14.44 -0.03 1.54
CA MET A 68 14.59 -0.61 0.21
C MET A 68 13.29 -1.25 -0.25
N LEU A 69 12.85 -0.87 -1.44
CA LEU A 69 11.74 -1.52 -2.12
C LEU A 69 12.19 -2.90 -2.62
N THR A 70 11.34 -3.90 -2.45
CA THR A 70 11.61 -5.30 -2.81
C THR A 70 10.35 -5.93 -3.37
N ASN A 71 10.47 -7.06 -4.07
CA ASN A 71 9.30 -7.78 -4.58
C ASN A 71 8.31 -8.19 -3.47
N ASN A 72 8.75 -8.29 -2.20
CA ASN A 72 7.90 -8.64 -1.07
C ASN A 72 6.98 -7.51 -0.59
N ASN A 73 7.34 -6.25 -0.86
CA ASN A 73 6.55 -5.09 -0.45
C ASN A 73 5.90 -4.37 -1.66
N PHE A 74 6.13 -4.84 -2.88
CA PHE A 74 5.43 -4.36 -4.06
C PHE A 74 4.12 -5.12 -4.28
N VAL A 75 3.05 -4.36 -4.58
CA VAL A 75 1.75 -4.92 -4.96
C VAL A 75 1.45 -4.60 -6.41
N SER A 76 1.46 -3.31 -6.79
CA SER A 76 1.19 -2.90 -8.16
C SER A 76 1.70 -1.51 -8.48
N PHE A 77 1.93 -1.25 -9.77
CA PHE A 77 2.16 0.07 -10.33
C PHE A 77 1.27 0.27 -11.56
N THR A 78 0.52 1.36 -11.59
CA THR A 78 -0.27 1.78 -12.74
C THR A 78 0.34 3.04 -13.33
N TYR A 79 0.56 3.06 -14.63
CA TYR A 79 0.90 4.26 -15.38
C TYR A 79 -0.30 4.70 -16.20
N GLU A 80 -0.64 5.99 -16.15
CA GLU A 80 -1.83 6.53 -16.84
C GLU A 80 -1.61 6.70 -18.35
N GLY A 81 -0.38 6.60 -18.83
CA GLY A 81 -0.02 6.79 -20.23
C GLY A 81 0.23 8.26 -20.59
N SER A 82 0.56 8.48 -21.86
CA SER A 82 0.83 9.79 -22.45
C SER A 82 0.40 9.81 -23.92
N ASN A 83 0.77 10.85 -24.68
CA ASN A 83 0.64 10.85 -26.13
C ASN A 83 1.73 10.02 -26.84
N LEU A 84 2.74 9.55 -26.10
CA LEU A 84 3.85 8.74 -26.58
C LEU A 84 3.82 7.29 -26.09
N LEU A 85 3.16 7.03 -24.97
CA LEU A 85 3.05 5.71 -24.36
C LEU A 85 1.61 5.38 -24.00
N ASP A 86 1.23 4.12 -24.16
CA ASP A 86 -0.06 3.65 -23.66
C ASP A 86 -0.01 3.46 -22.13
N SER A 87 -1.18 3.54 -21.49
CA SER A 87 -1.31 3.21 -20.07
C SER A 87 -0.99 1.73 -19.82
N PHE A 88 -0.40 1.40 -18.69
CA PHE A 88 -0.14 0.01 -18.32
C PHE A 88 -0.27 -0.24 -16.82
N LEU A 89 -0.47 -1.51 -16.45
CA LEU A 89 -0.50 -1.98 -15.06
C LEU A 89 0.50 -3.12 -14.87
N VAL A 90 1.33 -2.99 -13.85
CA VAL A 90 2.22 -4.03 -13.33
C VAL A 90 1.71 -4.45 -11.97
N TYR A 91 1.70 -5.75 -11.66
CA TYR A 91 1.30 -6.24 -10.33
C TYR A 91 1.99 -7.56 -9.95
N THR A 92 2.03 -7.87 -8.66
CA THR A 92 2.43 -9.18 -8.14
C THR A 92 1.20 -10.06 -7.87
N GLY A 93 1.27 -11.34 -8.26
CA GLY A 93 0.24 -12.34 -7.94
C GLY A 93 -0.75 -12.63 -9.07
N LEU A 94 -2.01 -12.91 -8.73
CA LEU A 94 -3.07 -13.20 -9.70
C LEU A 94 -3.66 -11.90 -10.26
N PRO A 95 -3.97 -11.83 -11.57
CA PRO A 95 -4.60 -10.65 -12.16
C PRO A 95 -5.89 -10.29 -11.41
N PRO A 96 -6.21 -8.99 -11.28
CA PRO A 96 -7.53 -8.60 -10.83
C PRO A 96 -8.58 -9.19 -11.77
N GLU A 97 -9.67 -9.75 -11.24
CA GLU A 97 -10.76 -10.41 -12.00
C GLU A 97 -11.55 -9.47 -12.94
N ALA A 98 -11.18 -8.19 -13.03
CA ALA A 98 -11.84 -7.20 -13.86
C ALA A 98 -11.44 -7.33 -15.34
N PRO A 99 -12.31 -6.91 -16.29
CA PRO A 99 -11.95 -6.83 -17.70
C PRO A 99 -10.72 -5.93 -17.84
N VAL A 100 -9.65 -6.57 -18.26
CA VAL A 100 -8.30 -6.03 -18.28
C VAL A 100 -8.20 -5.07 -19.47
N GLU A 101 -8.13 -3.77 -19.21
CA GLU A 101 -7.65 -2.76 -20.18
C GLU A 101 -6.31 -3.24 -20.78
N PRO A 102 -5.99 -2.88 -22.04
CA PRO A 102 -5.20 -3.74 -22.94
C PRO A 102 -3.77 -4.10 -22.51
N TRP A 103 -3.17 -3.46 -21.50
CA TRP A 103 -1.74 -3.60 -21.22
C TRP A 103 -1.47 -3.92 -19.74
N VAL A 104 -1.57 -5.19 -19.39
CA VAL A 104 -1.37 -5.67 -18.02
C VAL A 104 -0.28 -6.72 -17.95
N HIS A 105 0.71 -6.45 -17.11
CA HIS A 105 1.90 -7.26 -16.91
C HIS A 105 1.92 -7.85 -15.49
N ALA A 106 2.09 -9.16 -15.41
CA ALA A 106 2.32 -9.86 -14.14
C ALA A 106 3.82 -9.96 -13.90
N LEU A 107 4.30 -9.45 -12.76
CA LEU A 107 5.70 -9.56 -12.37
C LEU A 107 6.14 -11.02 -12.30
N ASN A 108 7.09 -11.39 -13.13
CA ASN A 108 7.80 -12.66 -13.08
C ASN A 108 9.09 -12.46 -12.27
N LEU A 109 9.15 -13.11 -11.10
CA LEU A 109 10.30 -13.03 -10.19
C LEU A 109 11.62 -13.52 -10.83
N GLU A 110 11.55 -14.24 -11.94
CA GLU A 110 12.69 -14.70 -12.73
C GLU A 110 12.92 -13.75 -13.91
N GLY A 111 13.65 -12.65 -13.69
CA GLY A 111 14.09 -11.74 -14.74
C GLY A 111 13.64 -10.28 -14.54
N ASP A 112 12.58 -10.07 -13.77
CA ASP A 112 12.17 -8.72 -13.38
C ASP A 112 12.93 -8.28 -12.14
N GLY A 113 13.15 -6.97 -12.00
CA GLY A 113 13.77 -6.42 -10.82
C GLY A 113 13.17 -5.11 -10.38
N LEU A 114 13.19 -4.96 -9.08
CA LEU A 114 12.64 -3.84 -8.36
C LEU A 114 13.64 -3.41 -7.29
N GLN A 115 14.06 -2.16 -7.35
CA GLN A 115 14.95 -1.58 -6.35
C GLN A 115 14.69 -0.09 -6.18
N GLY A 116 15.10 0.45 -5.05
CA GLY A 116 14.98 1.87 -4.76
C GLY A 116 14.46 2.16 -3.36
N SER A 117 14.24 3.43 -3.07
CA SER A 117 13.63 3.90 -1.84
C SER A 117 12.78 5.14 -2.09
N LEU A 118 11.63 5.21 -1.44
CA LEU A 118 10.67 6.29 -1.56
C LEU A 118 10.59 7.05 -0.25
N ILE A 119 10.74 8.36 -0.33
CA ILE A 119 10.59 9.30 0.76
C ILE A 119 9.64 10.39 0.26
N SER A 120 8.49 10.54 0.89
CA SER A 120 7.48 11.50 0.44
C SER A 120 8.03 12.93 0.52
N GLY A 121 8.06 13.63 -0.62
CA GLY A 121 8.64 14.97 -0.72
C GLY A 121 10.15 15.05 -0.52
N GLY A 122 10.86 13.92 -0.48
CA GLY A 122 12.31 13.83 -0.36
C GLY A 122 12.99 13.34 -1.63
N ALA A 123 14.30 13.07 -1.52
CA ALA A 123 15.04 12.36 -2.56
C ALA A 123 14.50 10.93 -2.71
N GLN A 124 14.28 10.52 -3.96
CA GLN A 124 13.65 9.26 -4.29
C GLN A 124 14.46 8.56 -5.36
N THR A 125 14.58 7.25 -5.20
CA THR A 125 15.11 6.37 -6.23
C THR A 125 14.12 5.23 -6.43
N LEU A 126 13.77 4.94 -7.66
CA LEU A 126 12.97 3.78 -8.02
C LEU A 126 13.48 3.27 -9.35
N SER A 127 13.75 1.99 -9.46
CA SER A 127 14.04 1.35 -10.73
C SER A 127 13.27 0.04 -10.76
N MET A 128 12.42 -0.07 -11.78
CA MET A 128 11.60 -1.23 -12.07
C MET A 128 11.90 -1.61 -13.51
N PHE A 129 12.41 -2.82 -13.72
CA PHE A 129 12.62 -3.37 -15.05
C PHE A 129 11.89 -4.68 -15.15
N PHE A 130 11.27 -4.90 -16.30
CA PHE A 130 10.47 -6.07 -16.58
C PHE A 130 11.08 -6.76 -17.80
N GLY A 131 11.10 -8.09 -17.80
CA GLY A 131 11.77 -8.91 -18.82
C GLY A 131 11.19 -8.76 -20.23
N ASP A 132 10.07 -8.06 -20.37
CA ASP A 132 9.47 -7.65 -21.63
C ASP A 132 9.92 -6.25 -22.08
N GLY A 133 10.89 -5.62 -21.42
CA GLY A 133 11.36 -4.30 -21.83
C GLY A 133 10.37 -3.19 -21.50
N LEU A 134 9.49 -3.38 -20.51
CA LEU A 134 8.95 -2.26 -19.74
C LEU A 134 10.03 -1.80 -18.73
N GLU A 135 10.21 -0.50 -18.55
CA GLU A 135 11.10 0.04 -17.53
C GLU A 135 10.51 1.33 -16.95
N LEU A 136 10.67 1.50 -15.64
CA LEU A 136 10.50 2.77 -14.95
C LEU A 136 11.74 3.03 -14.11
N THR A 137 12.40 4.16 -14.35
CA THR A 137 13.48 4.66 -13.53
C THR A 137 13.14 6.08 -13.05
N LEU A 138 13.29 6.31 -11.76
CA LEU A 138 13.21 7.61 -11.09
C LEU A 138 14.50 7.78 -10.27
N ALA A 139 15.24 8.85 -10.52
CA ALA A 139 16.42 9.20 -9.75
C ALA A 139 16.55 10.72 -9.69
N ASP A 140 16.74 11.26 -8.48
CA ASP A 140 16.98 12.69 -8.26
C ASP A 140 15.92 13.61 -8.90
N GLY A 141 14.66 13.16 -8.87
CA GLY A 141 13.51 13.89 -9.43
C GLY A 141 13.41 13.84 -10.95
N GLN A 142 14.31 13.13 -11.63
CA GLN A 142 14.18 12.81 -13.05
C GLN A 142 13.58 11.42 -13.23
N PHE A 143 12.63 11.30 -14.13
CA PHE A 143 12.03 10.00 -14.47
C PHE A 143 12.25 9.66 -15.94
N PHE A 144 12.23 8.36 -16.18
CA PHE A 144 12.25 7.71 -17.47
C PHE A 144 11.30 6.52 -17.39
N ILE A 145 10.32 6.45 -18.29
CA ILE A 145 9.41 5.31 -18.43
C ILE A 145 9.44 4.91 -19.89
N CYS A 146 9.49 3.61 -20.18
CA CYS A 146 9.35 3.09 -21.53
C CYS A 146 8.48 1.84 -21.53
N GLY A 147 7.78 1.64 -22.63
CA GLY A 147 6.74 0.63 -22.76
C GLY A 147 6.17 0.56 -24.17
N ALA A 148 5.00 -0.06 -24.30
CA ALA A 148 4.33 -0.21 -25.58
C ALA A 148 3.62 1.09 -26.03
N LYS A 149 3.49 1.24 -27.35
CA LYS A 149 2.62 2.23 -27.99
C LYS A 149 1.83 1.57 -29.12
N GLY A 150 0.50 1.54 -29.01
CA GLY A 150 -0.37 0.85 -29.97
C GLY A 150 -0.05 -0.64 -30.11
N ASP A 151 -0.24 -1.19 -31.31
CA ASP A 151 -0.04 -2.63 -31.57
C ASP A 151 1.43 -3.08 -31.58
N THR A 152 2.38 -2.14 -31.47
CA THR A 152 3.80 -2.49 -31.34
C THR A 152 4.09 -3.00 -29.93
N TYR A 153 3.94 -4.31 -29.80
CA TYR A 153 4.35 -5.10 -28.64
C TYR A 153 5.84 -4.86 -28.31
N TYR A 154 6.16 -5.05 -27.03
CA TYR A 154 7.44 -5.15 -26.28
C TYR A 154 8.70 -5.79 -26.94
N ALA A 155 8.76 -5.90 -28.27
CA ALA A 155 9.84 -6.57 -29.00
C ALA A 155 11.12 -5.72 -29.16
N VAL A 156 11.11 -4.46 -28.73
CA VAL A 156 12.28 -3.57 -28.77
C VAL A 156 12.66 -3.25 -27.34
N ALA A 157 13.93 -3.51 -26.98
CA ALA A 157 14.45 -3.17 -25.66
C ALA A 157 14.24 -1.67 -25.37
N CYS A 158 13.83 -1.36 -24.15
CA CYS A 158 13.78 0.01 -23.63
C CYS A 158 15.05 0.76 -24.04
N SER A 159 14.87 1.78 -24.86
CA SER A 159 15.96 2.59 -25.37
C SER A 159 15.51 4.03 -25.39
N TRP A 160 16.46 4.94 -25.10
CA TRP A 160 16.30 6.40 -25.03
C TRP A 160 15.77 7.07 -26.31
N GLN A 161 15.33 6.29 -27.31
CA GLN A 161 15.05 6.75 -28.66
C GLN A 161 13.62 6.46 -29.13
N GLN A 162 12.90 5.51 -28.51
CA GLN A 162 11.57 5.09 -28.98
C GLN A 162 10.68 4.63 -27.83
N ASN A 163 9.38 4.97 -27.91
CA ASN A 163 8.33 4.58 -26.98
C ASN A 163 8.74 4.79 -25.52
N GLN A 164 8.96 6.05 -25.17
CA GLN A 164 9.36 6.46 -23.84
C GLN A 164 8.72 7.78 -23.48
N ASP A 165 8.66 8.02 -22.19
CA ASP A 165 8.39 9.30 -21.57
C ASP A 165 9.57 9.64 -20.66
N PHE A 166 10.07 10.87 -20.73
CA PHE A 166 11.07 11.34 -19.78
C PHE A 166 10.80 12.76 -19.32
N GLY A 167 11.27 13.07 -18.12
CA GLY A 167 11.23 14.42 -17.60
C GLY A 167 11.46 14.47 -16.11
N THR A 168 10.69 15.30 -15.42
CA THR A 168 10.81 15.47 -13.97
C THR A 168 9.59 14.94 -13.26
N GLY A 169 9.75 14.28 -12.12
CA GLY A 169 8.64 13.66 -11.40
C GLY A 169 8.99 13.26 -9.98
N SER A 170 7.97 12.86 -9.24
CA SER A 170 8.12 12.40 -7.87
C SER A 170 6.94 11.53 -7.46
N PHE A 171 7.15 10.65 -6.47
CA PHE A 171 6.05 10.03 -5.76
C PHE A 171 5.67 10.84 -4.51
N ILE A 172 4.37 10.92 -4.25
CA ILE A 172 3.78 11.54 -3.08
C ILE A 172 3.02 10.46 -2.33
N ALA A 173 3.38 10.23 -1.06
CA ALA A 173 2.67 9.26 -0.25
C ALA A 173 1.25 9.75 0.05
N GLN A 174 0.27 8.93 -0.30
CA GLN A 174 -1.12 9.09 0.13
C GLN A 174 -1.31 8.24 1.38
N ASN A 175 -1.33 8.90 2.54
CA ASN A 175 -1.75 8.25 3.76
C ASN A 175 -3.27 8.05 3.70
N VAL A 176 -3.73 6.89 3.25
CA VAL A 176 -5.08 6.46 3.56
C VAL A 176 -5.10 6.19 5.06
N SER A 177 -5.86 6.97 5.81
CA SER A 177 -6.11 6.65 7.22
C SER A 177 -6.63 5.23 7.26
N THR A 178 -5.98 4.33 7.99
CA THR A 178 -6.51 3.00 8.23
C THR A 178 -7.89 3.17 8.82
N VAL A 179 -8.92 2.83 8.04
CA VAL A 179 -10.29 2.85 8.52
C VAL A 179 -10.34 1.81 9.64
N PRO A 180 -10.66 2.18 10.89
CA PRO A 180 -10.69 1.21 11.98
C PRO A 180 -11.61 0.06 11.58
N GLU A 181 -11.14 -1.16 11.73
CA GLU A 181 -11.95 -2.32 11.40
C GLU A 181 -13.28 -2.29 12.19
N PRO A 182 -14.36 -2.91 11.67
CA PRO A 182 -15.60 -3.11 12.43
C PRO A 182 -15.35 -3.75 13.81
N SER A 183 -14.32 -4.58 13.91
CA SER A 183 -13.87 -5.22 15.16
C SER A 183 -13.38 -4.20 16.20
N THR A 184 -12.72 -3.13 15.76
CA THR A 184 -12.22 -2.05 16.63
C THR A 184 -13.38 -1.25 17.20
N TYR A 185 -14.39 -0.96 16.39
CA TYR A 185 -15.63 -0.34 16.87
C TYR A 185 -16.37 -1.25 17.85
N ALA A 186 -16.45 -2.55 17.57
CA ALA A 186 -17.08 -3.51 18.46
C ALA A 186 -16.36 -3.58 19.82
N LEU A 187 -15.02 -3.62 19.84
CA LEU A 187 -14.23 -3.63 21.08
C LEU A 187 -14.34 -2.31 21.83
N MET A 188 -14.34 -1.17 21.13
CA MET A 188 -14.54 0.14 21.74
C MET A 188 -15.93 0.24 22.37
N ALA A 189 -16.97 -0.20 21.67
CA ALA A 189 -18.34 -0.25 22.16
C ALA A 189 -18.46 -1.19 23.37
N ALA A 190 -17.82 -2.36 23.33
CA ALA A 190 -17.78 -3.30 24.45
C ALA A 190 -17.08 -2.69 25.67
N GLY A 191 -15.95 -2.02 25.47
CA GLY A 191 -15.22 -1.31 26.53
C GLY A 191 -16.04 -0.20 27.18
N LEU A 192 -16.70 0.64 26.37
CA LEU A 192 -17.63 1.67 26.84
C LEU A 192 -18.82 1.07 27.59
N GLY A 193 -19.41 -0.01 27.07
CA GLY A 193 -20.51 -0.73 27.71
C GLY A 193 -20.14 -1.26 29.11
N ALA A 194 -18.94 -1.84 29.23
CA ALA A 194 -18.42 -2.31 30.52
C ALA A 194 -18.24 -1.16 31.52
N LEU A 195 -17.64 -0.03 31.09
CA LEU A 195 -17.45 1.14 31.95
C LEU A 195 -18.78 1.71 32.46
N LEU A 196 -19.80 1.78 31.60
CA LEU A 196 -21.15 2.23 31.98
C LEU A 196 -21.82 1.27 32.99
N ALA A 197 -21.66 -0.05 32.79
CA ALA A 197 -22.17 -1.05 33.72
C ALA A 197 -21.52 -0.92 35.12
N PHE A 198 -20.21 -0.69 35.18
CA PHE A 198 -19.51 -0.46 36.45
C PHE A 198 -19.96 0.82 37.15
N ARG A 199 -20.19 1.90 36.41
CA ARG A 199 -20.68 3.17 36.98
C ARG A 199 -22.05 3.01 37.63
N ARG A 200 -22.99 2.30 36.98
CA ARG A 200 -24.33 2.06 37.53
C ARG A 200 -24.28 1.27 38.85
N ARG A 201 -23.40 0.29 38.97
CA ARG A 201 -23.23 -0.49 40.21
C ARG A 201 -22.77 0.37 41.39
N ARG A 202 -21.92 1.37 41.16
CA ARG A 202 -21.44 2.28 42.22
C ARG A 202 -22.48 3.28 42.71
N GLN A 203 -23.52 3.56 41.92
CA GLN A 203 -24.59 4.48 42.33
C GLN A 203 -25.72 3.77 43.09
N ALA A 204 -25.81 2.45 42.98
CA ALA A 204 -26.81 1.63 43.64
C ALA A 204 -26.35 1.06 45.00
N ALA A 205 -25.10 1.33 45.39
CA ALA A 205 -24.49 0.97 46.67
C ALA A 205 -24.25 2.24 47.48
#